data_AF-V9GBM1-F1
#
_entry.id   AF-V9GBM1-F1
#
_cell.length_a   1.000
_cell.length_b   1.000
_cell.length_c   1.000
_cell.angle_alpha   90.00
_cell.angle_beta   90.00
_cell.angle_gamma   90.00
#
_symmetry.space_group_name_H-M   'P 1'
#
loop_
_entity.id
_entity.type
_entity.pdbx_description
1 polymer ?
#
loop_
_entity_poly.entity_id
_entity_poly.type
_entity_poly.pdbx_seq_one_letter_code
_entity_poly.pdbx_strand_id
1 'polypeptide(L)' 'MKLAFTLDTHGTCVAQLREELLPLEELAKTWEFPYDIHFALRVLPESYGRKTFRRFDSRDHALDLDISIIYEQYQLDI' A
#
# COMPACT_ATOMS: atom_id res chain seq x y z
N MET A 1 1.53 -14.62 9.47
CA MET A 1 0.57 -13.89 8.60
C MET A 1 1.25 -13.49 7.30
N LYS A 2 0.51 -13.14 6.25
CA LYS A 2 1.07 -12.43 5.09
C LYS A 2 0.86 -10.93 5.26
N LEU A 3 1.95 -10.18 5.24
CA LEU A 3 1.94 -8.74 5.06
C LEU A 3 2.42 -8.45 3.63
N ALA A 4 1.66 -7.66 2.87
CA ALA A 4 2.04 -7.31 1.50
C ALA A 4 1.80 -5.83 1.23
N PHE A 5 2.74 -5.20 0.53
CA PHE A 5 2.68 -3.81 0.10
C PHE A 5 2.61 -3.75 -1.42
N THR A 6 1.61 -3.06 -1.95
CA THR A 6 1.53 -2.72 -3.37
C THR A 6 1.79 -1.23 -3.49
N LEU A 7 2.80 -0.84 -4.26
CA LEU A 7 3.09 0.56 -4.56
C LEU A 7 2.69 0.83 -6.01
N ASP A 8 1.69 1.68 -6.19
CA ASP A 8 1.21 2.10 -7.50
C ASP A 8 1.41 3.61 -7.60
N THR A 9 2.51 4.03 -8.23
CA THR A 9 2.95 5.41 -8.17
C THR A 9 3.19 5.97 -9.56
N HIS A 10 2.82 7.23 -9.77
CA HIS A 10 2.99 7.95 -11.03
C HIS A 10 4.44 8.43 -11.24
N GLY A 11 5.41 7.50 -11.19
CA GLY A 11 6.84 7.80 -11.35
C GLY A 11 7.47 8.54 -10.16
N THR A 12 6.85 8.49 -8.98
CA THR A 12 7.32 9.21 -7.79
C THR A 12 8.43 8.47 -7.05
N CYS A 13 9.14 9.17 -6.15
CA CYS A 13 10.12 8.56 -5.24
C CYS A 13 9.51 7.52 -4.29
N VAL A 14 8.18 7.49 -4.09
CA VAL A 14 7.52 6.52 -3.22
C VAL A 14 7.72 5.08 -3.68
N ALA A 15 7.93 4.85 -4.98
CA ALA A 15 8.28 3.51 -5.48
C ALA A 15 9.59 2.96 -4.87
N GLN A 16 10.52 3.84 -4.46
CA GLN A 16 11.79 3.46 -3.86
C GLN A 16 11.63 2.80 -2.48
N LEU A 17 10.52 3.07 -1.79
CA LEU A 17 10.21 2.44 -0.49
C LEU A 17 10.00 0.92 -0.61
N ARG A 18 9.83 0.36 -1.81
CA ARG A 18 9.58 -1.07 -1.99
C ARG A 18 10.68 -1.93 -1.37
N GLU A 19 11.93 -1.53 -1.55
CA GLU A 19 13.08 -2.29 -1.04
C GLU A 19 13.14 -2.25 0.49
N GLU A 20 12.75 -1.12 1.10
CA GLU A 20 12.69 -0.97 2.56
C GLU A 20 11.54 -1.76 3.20
N LEU A 21 10.44 -1.96 2.46
CA LEU A 21 9.25 -2.68 2.94
C LEU A 21 9.40 -4.21 2.80
N LEU A 22 10.21 -4.69 1.87
CA LEU A 22 10.36 -6.13 1.61
C LEU A 22 10.84 -6.93 2.85
N PRO A 23 11.85 -6.48 3.63
CA PRO A 23 12.24 -7.15 4.87
C PRO A 23 11.08 -7.28 5.87
N LEU A 24 10.17 -6.31 5.90
CA LEU A 24 9.01 -6.34 6.78
C LEU A 24 7.97 -7.38 6.33
N GLU A 25 7.76 -7.54 5.02
CA GLU A 25 6.92 -8.61 4.46
C GLU A 25 7.46 -10.00 4.84
N GLU A 26 8.78 -10.18 4.74
CA GLU A 26 9.45 -11.44 5.11
C GLU A 26 9.37 -11.71 6.62
N LEU A 27 9.62 -10.69 7.45
CA LEU A 27 9.52 -10.80 8.90
C LEU A 27 8.10 -11.17 9.35
N ALA A 28 7.07 -10.59 8.72
CA ALA A 28 5.67 -10.84 9.07
C ALA A 28 5.22 -12.30 8.89
N LYS A 29 5.92 -13.08 8.05
CA LYS A 29 5.67 -14.53 7.91
C LYS A 29 5.86 -15.28 9.22
N THR A 30 6.72 -14.77 10.10
CA THR A 30 7.00 -15.34 11.43
C THR A 30 6.01 -14.90 12.50
N TRP A 31 5.16 -13.91 12.22
CA TRP A 31 4.22 -13.39 13.21
C TRP A 31 2.97 -14.27 13.30
N GLU A 32 2.63 -14.60 14.53
CA GLU A 32 1.36 -15.25 14.87
C GLU A 32 0.25 -14.20 14.93
N PHE A 33 -0.36 -13.95 13.78
CA PHE A 33 -1.53 -13.08 13.65
C PHE A 33 -2.55 -13.77 12.72
N PRO A 34 -3.85 -13.77 13.07
CA PRO A 34 -4.84 -14.63 12.42
C PRO A 34 -5.38 -14.10 11.08
N TYR A 35 -4.89 -12.94 10.63
CA TYR A 35 -5.33 -12.32 9.38
C TYR A 35 -4.14 -11.92 8.52
N ASP A 36 -4.34 -11.93 7.21
CA ASP A 36 -3.43 -11.30 6.27
C ASP A 36 -3.72 -9.80 6.20
N ILE A 37 -2.68 -9.00 5.93
CA ILE A 37 -2.83 -7.55 5.78
C ILE A 37 -2.19 -7.14 4.45
N HIS A 38 -2.96 -6.41 3.65
CA HIS A 38 -2.55 -5.89 2.36
C HIS A 38 -2.62 -4.37 2.40
N PHE A 39 -1.49 -3.72 2.18
CA PHE A 39 -1.40 -2.29 2.00
C PHE A 39 -1.26 -1.98 0.52
N ALA A 40 -2.11 -1.14 -0.03
CA ALA A 40 -1.89 -0.51 -1.33
C ALA A 40 -1.63 0.98 -1.10
N LEU A 41 -0.42 1.44 -1.39
CA LEU A 41 -0.07 2.86 -1.37
C LEU A 41 -0.11 3.36 -2.81
N ARG A 42 -1.08 4.22 -3.11
CA ARG A 42 -1.30 4.75 -4.45
C ARG A 42 -0.97 6.23 -4.48
N VAL A 43 0.07 6.61 -5.20
CA VAL A 43 0.42 8.02 -5.44
C VAL A 43 0.14 8.31 -6.89
N LEU A 44 -1.10 8.71 -7.17
CA LEU A 44 -1.63 8.77 -8.53
C LEU A 44 -2.28 10.15 -8.78
N PRO A 45 -2.40 10.57 -10.06
CA PRO A 45 -3.05 11.82 -10.40
C PRO A 45 -4.46 11.91 -9.84
N GLU A 46 -4.88 13.10 -9.39
CA GLU A 46 -6.25 13.33 -8.88
C GLU A 46 -7.31 12.90 -9.90
N SER A 47 -7.02 13.09 -11.19
CA SER A 47 -7.88 12.72 -12.32
C SER A 47 -8.28 11.24 -12.35
N TYR A 48 -7.55 10.35 -11.66
CA TYR A 48 -7.88 8.92 -11.60
C TYR A 48 -9.02 8.63 -10.62
N GLY A 49 -9.44 9.61 -9.81
CA GLY A 49 -10.62 9.51 -8.94
C GLY A 49 -10.52 8.42 -7.86
N ARG A 50 -9.30 8.00 -7.51
CA ARG A 50 -9.07 6.97 -6.50
C ARG A 50 -9.40 7.50 -5.11
N LYS A 51 -9.94 6.61 -4.26
CA LYS A 51 -10.34 6.93 -2.90
C LYS A 51 -9.65 5.98 -1.94
N THR A 52 -9.27 6.52 -0.78
CA THR A 52 -8.82 5.69 0.34
C THR A 52 -9.99 4.85 0.85
N PHE A 53 -9.76 3.56 1.03
CA PHE A 53 -10.73 2.66 1.65
C PHE A 53 -10.05 1.59 2.50
N ARG A 54 -10.85 1.03 3.41
CA ARG A 54 -10.49 -0.16 4.18
C ARG A 54 -11.55 -1.23 3.93
N ARG A 55 -11.12 -2.46 3.70
CA ARG A 55 -12.01 -3.59 3.53
C ARG A 55 -11.47 -4.77 4.32
N PHE A 56 -12.33 -5.34 5.14
CA PHE A 56 -12.04 -6.63 5.76
C PHE A 56 -12.86 -7.69 5.04
N ASP A 57 -12.18 -8.66 4.43
CA ASP A 57 -12.81 -9.83 3.84
C ASP A 57 -12.67 -11.00 4.81
N SER A 58 -13.78 -11.38 5.43
CA SER A 58 -13.80 -12.48 6.41
C SER A 58 -13.65 -13.85 5.76
N ARG A 59 -13.90 -13.99 4.45
CA ARG A 59 -13.71 -15.26 3.72
C ARG A 59 -12.24 -15.52 3.47
N ASP A 60 -11.53 -14.47 3.10
CA ASP A 60 -10.10 -14.52 2.79
C ASP A 60 -9.24 -14.27 4.04
N HIS A 61 -9.86 -14.01 5.20
CA HIS A 61 -9.19 -13.62 6.44
C HIS A 61 -8.19 -12.47 6.21
N ALA A 62 -8.56 -11.50 5.38
CA ALA A 62 -7.65 -10.45 4.91
C ALA A 62 -8.19 -9.05 5.21
N LEU A 63 -7.29 -8.16 5.63
CA LEU A 63 -7.52 -6.73 5.75
C LEU A 63 -6.81 -5.99 4.62
N ASP A 64 -7.58 -5.41 3.70
CA ASP A 64 -7.10 -4.53 2.65
C ASP A 64 -7.17 -3.06 3.10
N LEU A 65 -6.04 -2.38 3.03
CA LEU A 65 -5.87 -0.96 3.30
C LEU A 65 -5.36 -0.30 2.01
N ASP A 66 -6.27 0.30 1.24
CA ASP A 66 -5.92 1.03 0.01
C ASP A 66 -5.91 2.53 0.34
N ILE A 67 -4.72 3.11 0.33
CA ILE A 67 -4.45 4.50 0.70
C ILE A 67 -4.10 5.24 -0.58
N SER A 68 -4.99 6.15 -0.97
CA SER A 68 -4.78 7.02 -2.13
C SER A 68 -4.23 8.37 -1.68
N ILE A 69 -3.15 8.78 -2.33
CA ILE A 69 -2.42 10.03 -2.14
C ILE A 69 -2.41 10.73 -3.50
N ILE A 70 -2.78 12.01 -3.51
CA ILE A 70 -2.84 12.80 -4.74
C ILE A 70 -1.41 13.16 -5.16
N TYR A 71 -0.99 12.68 -6.33
CA TYR A 71 0.35 12.89 -6.89
C TYR A 71 0.75 14.37 -6.94
N GLU A 72 -0.17 15.23 -7.39
CA GLU A 72 0.05 16.65 -7.60
C GLU A 72 0.44 17.39 -6.29
N GLN A 73 0.07 16.87 -5.11
CA GLN A 73 0.50 17.43 -3.82
C GLN A 73 1.99 17.22 -3.53
N TYR A 74 2.64 16.33 -4.28
CA TYR A 74 4.03 15.92 -4.09
C TYR A 74 4.90 16.18 -5.32
N GLN A 75 4.34 16.80 -6.37
CA GLN A 75 5.17 17.43 -7.38
C GLN A 75 5.81 18.65 -6.74
N LEU A 76 7.15 18.62 -6.63
CA LEU A 76 7.90 19.85 -6.44
C LEU A 76 7.62 20.74 -7.66
N ASP A 77 7.11 21.94 -7.45
CA ASP A 77 7.15 23.00 -8.46
C ASP A 77 8.63 23.25 -8.79
N ILE A 78 9.11 22.71 -9.92
CA ILE A 78 10.44 22.99 -10.48
C ILE A 78 10.29 24.05 -11.56
#